data_AF-A0A1I0GXX3-F1
#
_entry.id   AF-A0A1I0GXX3-F1
#
_cell.length_a   1.000
_cell.length_b   1.000
_cell.length_c   1.000
_cell.angle_alpha   90.00
_cell.angle_beta   90.00
_cell.angle_gamma   90.00
#
_symmetry.space_group_name_H-M   'P 1'
#
loop_
_entity.id
_entity.type
_entity.pdbx_description
1 polymer ?
#
loop_
_entity_poly.entity_id
_entity_poly.type
_entity_poly.pdbx_seq_one_letter_code
_entity_poly.pdbx_strand_id
1 'polypeptide(L)' 'MGRPDIQPMFASANTAARMLDMKPAEFRSLVESGALPGPVRHQRWDVEQIRAIMRGEFVRPSEEFDL' A
#
# COMPACT_ATOMS: atom_id res chain seq x y z
N MET A 1 6.22 3.51 32.52
CA MET A 1 5.48 2.70 31.53
C MET A 1 5.79 3.28 30.15
N GLY A 2 6.27 2.47 29.21
CA GLY A 2 6.42 2.90 27.82
C GLY A 2 5.06 3.18 27.19
N ARG A 3 5.00 4.09 26.21
CA ARG A 3 3.78 4.29 25.44
C ARG A 3 3.48 2.98 24.70
N PRO A 4 2.22 2.51 24.66
CA PRO A 4 1.88 1.36 23.84
C PRO A 4 2.28 1.66 22.40
N ASP A 5 2.90 0.68 21.73
CA ASP A 5 3.22 0.78 20.31
C ASP A 5 1.91 0.84 19.52
N ILE A 6 1.52 2.04 19.09
CA ILE A 6 0.34 2.24 18.26
C ILE A 6 0.72 1.89 16.83
N GLN A 7 0.23 0.75 16.32
CA GLN A 7 0.32 0.46 14.90
C GLN A 7 -0.71 1.31 14.13
N PRO A 8 -0.27 2.11 13.15
CA PRO A 8 -1.19 2.90 12.34
C PRO A 8 -2.04 1.99 11.45
N MET A 9 -3.33 2.28 11.32
CA MET A 9 -4.22 1.61 10.35
C MET A 9 -3.96 2.09 8.91
N PHE A 10 -3.51 3.33 8.76
CA PHE A 10 -3.28 3.95 7.46
C PHE A 10 -1.87 4.54 7.37
N ALA A 11 -1.20 4.27 6.26
CA ALA A 11 0.15 4.71 5.97
C ALA A 11 0.17 5.92 5.04
N SER A 12 1.10 6.84 5.28
CA SER A 12 1.51 7.82 4.27
C SER A 12 2.25 7.11 3.13
N ALA A 13 2.39 7.76 1.97
CA ALA A 13 3.22 7.22 0.87
C ALA A 13 4.64 6.86 1.33
N ASN A 14 5.26 7.70 2.18
CA ASN A 14 6.60 7.45 2.70
C ASN A 14 6.63 6.21 3.62
N THR A 15 5.61 6.04 4.47
CA THR A 15 5.49 4.88 5.35
C THR A 15 5.23 3.60 4.56
N ALA A 16 4.34 3.66 3.56
CA ALA A 16 4.01 2.55 2.69
C ALA A 16 5.23 2.08 1.88
N ALA A 17 5.97 3.02 1.29
CA ALA A 17 7.23 2.74 0.60
C ALA A 17 8.24 2.05 1.52
N ARG A 18 8.38 2.52 2.76
CA ARG A 18 9.29 1.91 3.75
C ARG A 18 8.84 0.50 4.16
N MET A 19 7.53 0.26 4.26
CA MET A 19 7.02 -1.09 4.54
C MET A 19 7.39 -2.07 3.42
N LEU A 20 7.40 -1.60 2.18
CA LEU A 20 7.78 -2.35 0.99
C LEU A 20 9.29 -2.35 0.70
N ASP A 21 10.11 -1.83 1.62
CA ASP A 21 11.56 -1.68 1.49
C ASP A 21 12.02 -0.97 0.20
N MET A 22 11.31 0.09 -0.20
CA MET A 22 11.59 0.85 -1.41
C MET A 22 11.62 2.36 -1.19
N LYS A 23 12.16 3.10 -2.16
CA LYS A 23 12.18 4.58 -2.10
C LYS A 23 10.78 5.14 -2.33
N PRO A 24 10.38 6.26 -1.68
CA PRO A 24 9.06 6.86 -1.91
C PRO A 24 8.78 7.26 -3.36
N ALA A 25 9.80 7.61 -4.15
CA ALA A 25 9.63 7.93 -5.57
C ALA A 25 9.28 6.69 -6.41
N GLU A 26 9.91 5.56 -6.13
CA GLU A 26 9.63 4.27 -6.76
C GLU A 26 8.21 3.80 -6.43
N PHE A 27 7.82 3.88 -5.16
CA PHE A 27 6.46 3.59 -4.73
C PHE A 27 5.41 4.42 -5.49
N ARG A 28 5.61 5.74 -5.60
CA ARG A 28 4.70 6.60 -6.37
C ARG A 28 4.63 6.22 -7.84
N SER A 29 5.77 5.93 -8.47
CA SER A 29 5.81 5.49 -9.87
C SER A 29 5.05 4.16 -10.09
N LEU A 30 5.15 3.22 -9.16
CA LEU A 30 4.39 1.97 -9.21
C LEU A 30 2.88 2.19 -9.01
N VAL A 31 2.49 3.14 -8.17
CA VAL A 31 1.09 3.54 -8.01
C VAL A 31 0.58 4.23 -9.28
N GLU A 32 1.33 5.16 -9.84
CA GLU A 32 0.97 5.91 -11.07
C GLU A 32 0.85 5.00 -12.30
N SER A 33 1.67 3.96 -12.38
CA SER A 33 1.62 2.95 -13.44
C SER A 33 0.58 1.84 -13.21
N GLY A 34 -0.14 1.86 -12.07
CA GLY A 34 -1.15 0.86 -11.73
C GLY A 34 -0.58 -0.50 -11.28
N ALA A 35 0.75 -0.61 -11.12
CA ALA A 35 1.40 -1.80 -10.58
C ALA A 35 1.07 -2.01 -9.09
N LEU A 36 0.94 -0.92 -8.33
CA LEU A 36 0.46 -0.91 -6.95
C LEU A 36 -0.88 -0.18 -6.84
N PRO A 37 -1.74 -0.52 -5.87
CA PRO A 37 -3.00 0.18 -5.69
C PRO A 37 -2.79 1.63 -5.26
N GLY A 38 -3.68 2.49 -5.75
CA GLY A 38 -3.77 3.89 -5.32
C GLY A 38 -4.17 4.05 -3.85
N PRO A 39 -4.05 5.27 -3.30
CA PRO A 39 -4.49 5.56 -1.95
C PRO A 39 -6.01 5.41 -1.80
N VAL A 40 -6.47 5.02 -0.62
CA VAL A 40 -7.91 4.85 -0.33
C VAL A 40 -8.61 6.19 -0.11
N ARG A 41 -8.20 6.96 0.89
CA ARG A 41 -8.73 8.31 1.20
C ARG A 41 -7.60 9.19 1.74
N HIS A 42 -7.69 10.49 1.47
CA HIS A 42 -6.74 11.50 1.97
C HIS A 42 -5.26 11.18 1.67
N GLN A 43 -4.97 10.57 0.51
CA GLN A 43 -3.61 10.15 0.13
C GLN A 43 -2.96 9.23 1.18
N ARG A 44 -3.75 8.29 1.70
CA ARG A 44 -3.32 7.23 2.61
C ARG A 44 -3.59 5.86 2.03
N TRP A 45 -2.75 4.90 2.41
CA TRP A 45 -2.89 3.49 2.05
C TRP A 45 -3.28 2.69 3.28
N ASP A 46 -4.14 1.71 3.09
CA ASP A 46 -4.47 0.75 4.14
C ASP A 46 -3.23 -0.12 4.43
N VAL A 47 -2.83 -0.18 5.70
CA VAL A 47 -1.66 -0.95 6.14
C VAL A 47 -1.87 -2.45 5.90
N GLU A 48 -3.09 -2.95 6.07
CA GLU A 48 -3.39 -4.36 5.85
C GLU A 48 -3.40 -4.71 4.36
N GLN A 49 -3.82 -3.79 3.50
CA GLN A 49 -3.70 -3.97 2.05
C GLN A 49 -2.22 -4.05 1.62
N ILE A 50 -1.37 -3.15 2.13
CA ILE A 50 0.09 -3.21 1.86
C ILE A 50 0.67 -4.54 2.34
N ARG A 51 0.24 -5.01 3.52
CA ARG A 51 0.70 -6.28 4.10
C ARG A 51 0.30 -7.48 3.23
N ALA A 52 -0.93 -7.48 2.71
CA ALA A 52 -1.41 -8.51 1.78
C ALA A 52 -0.62 -8.53 0.46
N ILE A 53 -0.24 -7.36 -0.08
CA ILE A 53 0.61 -7.27 -1.29
C ILE A 53 1.95 -7.95 -1.06
N MET A 54 2.63 -7.66 0.06
CA MET A 54 3.92 -8.27 0.37
C MET A 54 3.87 -9.79 0.53
N ARG A 55 2.72 -10.31 0.96
CA ARG A 55 2.50 -11.75 1.15
C ARG A 55 2.07 -12.47 -0.12
N GLY A 56 1.81 -11.73 -1.21
CA GLY A 56 1.21 -12.29 -2.42
C GLY A 56 -0.26 -12.68 -2.27
N GLU A 57 -0.92 -12.20 -1.21
CA GLU A 57 -2.33 -12.46 -0.91
C GLU A 57 -3.26 -11.41 -1.55
N PHE A 58 -2.68 -10.34 -2.10
CA PHE A 58 -3.43 -9.29 -2.76
C PHE A 58 -3.82 -9.70 -4.19
N VAL A 59 -5.08 -10.08 -4.35
CA VAL A 59 -5.71 -10.25 -5.66
C VAL A 59 -6.25 -8.89 -6.09
N ARG A 60 -5.70 -8.31 -7.16
CA ARG A 60 -6.36 -7.17 -7.82
C ARG A 60 -7.75 -7.67 -8.26
N PRO A 61 -8.84 -6.95 -7.98
CA PRO A 61 -10.10 -7.22 -8.68
C PRO A 61 -9.77 -7.20 -10.16
N SER A 62 -9.83 -8.35 -10.81
CA SER A 62 -9.59 -8.46 -12.24
C SER A 62 -10.58 -7.52 -12.92
N GLU A 63 -10.09 -6.64 -13.79
CA GLU A 63 -10.97 -6.04 -14.81
C GLU A 63 -11.72 -7.21 -15.45
N GLU A 64 -13.05 -7.11 -15.50
CA GLU A 64 -13.86 -8.04 -16.28
C GLU A 64 -13.25 -8.06 -17.68
N PHE A 65 -12.58 -9.15 -18.04
CA PHE A 65 -12.22 -9.37 -19.42
C PHE A 65 -13.54 -9.65 -20.13
N ASP A 66 -14.13 -8.62 -20.74
CA ASP A 66 -15.19 -8.80 -21.73
C ASP A 66 -14.60 -9.67 -22.86
N LEU A 67 -14.98 -10.95 -22.86
CA LEU A 67 -14.66 -11.96 -23.88
C LEU A 67 -15.72 -11.99 -24.96
#